data_AF-A0A2D6P8E7-F1
#
_entry.id   AF-A0A2D6P8E7-F1
#
_cell.length_a   1.000
_cell.length_b   1.000
_cell.length_c   1.000
_cell.angle_alpha   90.00
_cell.angle_beta   90.00
_cell.angle_gamma   90.00
#
_symmetry.space_group_name_H-M   'P 1'
#
loop_
_entity.id
_entity.type
_entity.pdbx_description
1 polymer ?
#
loop_
_entity_poly.entity_id
_entity_poly.type
_entity_poly.pdbx_seq_one_letter_code
_entity_poly.pdbx_strand_id
1 'polypeptide(L)'
;MSQKLSLKARAAKAARDLRYANSTDRKQKRADSQKKRRAAKKAGRSLTGKDYDHKDGKFKSVKANRGNDGKGTKKEKRKRLT
;
A
#
# COMPACT_ATOMS: atom_id res chain seq x y z
N MET A 1 12.05 -13.61 3.83
CA MET A 1 11.93 -14.39 5.07
C MET A 1 10.50 -14.32 5.56
N SER A 2 9.78 -15.43 5.55
CA SER A 2 8.49 -15.53 6.25
C SER A 2 8.74 -15.61 7.76
N GLN A 3 7.85 -15.03 8.56
CA GLN A 3 7.93 -15.17 10.01
C GLN A 3 7.46 -16.57 10.41
N LYS A 4 8.24 -17.28 11.22
CA LYS A 4 7.86 -18.59 11.80
C LYS A 4 6.88 -18.37 12.96
N LEU A 5 5.59 -18.19 12.64
CA LEU A 5 4.52 -17.94 13.61
C LEU A 5 3.76 -19.23 13.93
N SER A 6 3.43 -19.42 15.22
CA SER A 6 2.44 -20.42 15.65
C SER A 6 1.09 -20.16 15.00
N LEU A 7 0.22 -21.18 14.95
CA LEU A 7 -1.12 -21.06 14.35
C LEU A 7 -1.93 -19.91 14.98
N LYS A 8 -1.93 -19.84 16.31
CA LYS A 8 -2.59 -18.77 17.07
C LYS A 8 -2.03 -17.38 16.71
N ALA A 9 -0.70 -17.23 16.65
CA ALA A 9 -0.06 -15.96 16.32
C ALA A 9 -0.34 -15.52 14.87
N ARG A 10 -0.40 -16.47 13.93
CA ARG A 10 -0.74 -16.22 12.53
C ARG A 10 -2.18 -15.72 12.39
N ALA A 11 -3.13 -16.36 13.06
CA ALA A 11 -4.54 -15.94 13.07
C ALA A 11 -4.70 -14.53 13.66
N ALA A 12 -4.06 -14.25 14.81
CA ALA A 12 -4.08 -12.94 15.43
C ALA A 12 -3.48 -11.85 14.51
N LYS A 13 -2.37 -12.15 13.82
CA LYS A 13 -1.77 -11.25 12.83
C LYS A 13 -2.70 -10.99 11.65
N ALA A 14 -3.33 -12.03 11.10
CA ALA A 14 -4.27 -11.90 9.99
C ALA A 14 -5.46 -11.01 10.37
N ALA A 15 -6.04 -11.21 11.55
CA ALA A 15 -7.15 -10.39 12.05
C ALA A 15 -6.74 -8.91 12.20
N ARG A 16 -5.56 -8.64 12.78
CA ARG A 16 -5.04 -7.27 12.92
C ARG A 16 -4.77 -6.62 11.55
N ASP A 17 -4.16 -7.35 10.63
CA ASP A 17 -3.84 -6.85 9.29
C ASP A 17 -5.14 -6.56 8.50
N LEU A 18 -6.17 -7.41 8.62
CA LEU A 18 -7.49 -7.20 8.03
C LEU A 18 -8.18 -5.95 8.58
N ARG A 19 -8.17 -5.76 9.91
CA ARG A 19 -8.71 -4.55 10.56
C ARG A 19 -8.02 -3.29 10.03
N TYR A 20 -6.69 -3.29 9.97
CA TYR A 20 -5.93 -2.16 9.45
C TYR A 20 -6.24 -1.88 7.97
N ALA A 21 -6.30 -2.93 7.14
CA ALA A 21 -6.64 -2.81 5.72
C ALA A 21 -8.05 -2.24 5.48
N ASN A 22 -8.96 -2.42 6.45
CA ASN A 22 -10.33 -1.92 6.41
C ASN A 22 -10.56 -0.63 7.22
N SER A 23 -9.49 0.01 7.70
CA SER A 23 -9.58 1.36 8.28
C SER A 23 -10.14 2.38 7.27
N THR A 24 -10.70 3.47 7.78
CA THR A 24 -11.32 4.55 6.99
C THR A 24 -10.33 5.16 6.00
N ASP A 25 -9.12 5.50 6.45
CA ASP A 25 -8.03 6.02 5.60
C ASP A 25 -7.68 5.05 4.45
N ARG A 26 -7.54 3.75 4.76
CA ARG A 26 -7.25 2.74 3.73
C ARG A 26 -8.40 2.56 2.75
N LYS A 27 -9.66 2.63 3.21
CA LYS A 27 -10.85 2.63 2.34
C LYS A 27 -10.85 3.84 1.40
N GLN A 28 -10.61 5.05 1.91
CA GLN A 28 -10.55 6.27 1.11
C GLN A 28 -9.45 6.21 0.04
N LYS A 29 -8.23 5.82 0.42
CA LYS A 29 -7.11 5.65 -0.52
C LYS A 29 -7.40 4.61 -1.61
N ARG A 30 -8.08 3.51 -1.27
CA ARG A 30 -8.53 2.52 -2.27
C ARG A 30 -9.52 3.12 -3.28
N ALA A 31 -10.52 3.88 -2.79
CA ALA A 31 -11.50 4.52 -3.65
C ALA A 31 -10.86 5.57 -4.57
N ASP A 32 -9.99 6.43 -4.04
CA ASP A 32 -9.27 7.44 -4.81
C ASP A 32 -8.37 6.80 -5.89
N SER A 33 -7.63 5.76 -5.52
CA SER A 33 -6.80 5.00 -6.48
C SER A 33 -7.65 4.43 -7.62
N GLN A 34 -8.84 3.89 -7.30
CA GLN A 34 -9.74 3.34 -8.31
C GLN A 34 -10.28 4.43 -9.24
N LYS A 35 -10.67 5.59 -8.70
CA LYS A 35 -11.10 6.76 -9.48
C LYS A 35 -10.01 7.19 -10.45
N LYS A 36 -8.77 7.34 -9.98
CA LYS A 36 -7.61 7.72 -10.81
C LYS A 36 -7.28 6.69 -11.88
N ARG A 37 -7.37 5.39 -11.55
CA ARG A 37 -7.19 4.31 -12.52
C ARG A 37 -8.23 4.37 -13.64
N ARG A 38 -9.50 4.60 -13.30
CA ARG A 38 -10.58 4.74 -14.29
C ARG A 38 -10.33 5.94 -15.20
N ALA A 39 -9.99 7.10 -14.63
CA ALA A 39 -9.67 8.31 -15.40
C ALA A 39 -8.48 8.11 -16.35
N ALA A 40 -7.39 7.50 -15.87
CA ALA A 40 -6.21 7.23 -16.70
C ALA A 40 -6.49 6.23 -17.83
N LYS A 41 -7.28 5.18 -17.57
CA LYS A 41 -7.74 4.26 -18.62
C LYS A 41 -8.61 4.96 -19.66
N LYS A 42 -9.54 5.83 -19.22
CA LYS A 42 -10.38 6.63 -20.13
C LYS A 42 -9.53 7.55 -21.02
N ALA A 43 -8.41 8.04 -20.49
CA ALA A 43 -7.43 8.84 -21.23
C ALA A 43 -6.44 8.00 -22.07
N GLY A 44 -6.70 6.71 -22.30
CA GLY A 44 -5.87 5.84 -23.15
C GLY A 44 -4.53 5.41 -22.53
N ARG A 45 -4.28 5.66 -21.24
CA ARG A 45 -3.00 5.32 -20.59
C ARG A 45 -2.96 3.85 -20.17
N SER A 46 -1.88 3.15 -20.53
CA SER A 46 -1.58 1.81 -20.01
C SER A 46 -1.02 1.87 -18.58
N LEU A 47 -1.71 1.16 -17.68
CA LEU A 47 -1.36 1.06 -16.25
C LEU A 47 -0.83 -0.33 -15.87
N THR A 48 -0.45 -1.15 -16.86
CA THR A 48 0.11 -2.48 -16.62
C THR A 48 1.34 -2.36 -15.71
N GLY A 49 1.36 -3.12 -14.62
CA GLY A 49 2.45 -3.11 -13.64
C GLY A 49 2.60 -1.81 -12.85
N LYS A 50 1.57 -0.96 -12.78
CA LYS A 50 1.60 0.32 -12.03
C LYS A 50 0.54 0.42 -10.94
N ASP A 51 0.95 0.96 -9.79
CA ASP A 51 0.09 1.33 -8.66
C ASP A 51 0.15 2.85 -8.45
N TYR A 52 -0.96 3.46 -8.01
CA TYR A 52 -0.96 4.89 -7.68
C TYR A 52 -0.27 5.13 -6.33
N ASP A 53 0.75 5.99 -6.33
CA ASP A 53 1.49 6.39 -5.14
C ASP A 53 0.90 7.69 -4.59
N HIS A 54 0.35 7.64 -3.38
CA HIS A 54 -0.24 8.82 -2.73
C HIS A 54 0.81 9.74 -2.11
N LYS A 55 2.07 9.28 -1.94
CA LYS A 55 3.18 10.13 -1.48
C LYS A 55 3.62 11.06 -2.60
N ASP A 56 3.76 10.51 -3.81
CA ASP A 56 4.26 11.22 -4.99
C ASP A 56 3.16 11.72 -5.94
N GLY A 57 1.90 11.38 -5.67
CA GLY A 57 0.75 11.82 -6.46
C GLY A 57 0.68 11.25 -7.89
N LYS A 58 1.41 10.17 -8.20
CA LYS A 58 1.52 9.62 -9.56
C LYS A 58 1.49 8.09 -9.62
N PHE A 59 1.23 7.53 -10.80
CA PHE A 59 1.37 6.10 -11.05
C PHE A 59 2.86 5.72 -11.11
N LYS A 60 3.28 4.82 -10.22
CA LYS A 60 4.62 4.23 -10.19
C LYS A 60 4.56 2.75 -10.52
N SER A 61 5.69 2.18 -10.93
CA SER A 61 5.79 0.72 -11.02
C SER A 61 5.48 0.08 -9.67
N VAL A 62 4.88 -1.11 -9.69
CA VAL A 62 4.54 -1.88 -8.48
C VAL A 62 5.76 -2.04 -7.57
N LYS A 63 6.93 -2.32 -8.17
CA LYS A 63 8.20 -2.47 -7.44
C LYS A 63 8.61 -1.20 -6.70
N ALA A 64 8.55 -0.04 -7.36
CA ALA A 64 8.92 1.23 -6.77
C ALA A 64 7.93 1.64 -5.66
N ASN A 65 6.63 1.55 -5.93
CA ASN A 65 5.59 1.94 -4.97
C ASN A 65 5.63 1.07 -3.69
N ARG A 66 5.61 -0.26 -3.84
CA ARG A 66 5.59 -1.18 -2.69
C ARG A 66 6.95 -1.27 -1.97
N GLY A 67 8.03 -0.93 -2.66
CA GLY A 67 9.40 -0.99 -2.14
C GLY A 67 9.95 0.33 -1.58
N ASN A 68 9.17 1.41 -1.55
CA ASN A 68 9.63 2.77 -1.24
C ASN A 68 10.86 3.15 -2.08
N ASP A 69 10.74 3.01 -3.40
CA ASP A 69 11.80 3.28 -4.39
C ASP A 69 13.11 2.51 -4.10
N GLY A 70 13.00 1.33 -3.50
CA GLY A 70 14.16 0.49 -3.13
C GLY A 70 14.87 0.92 -1.85
N LYS A 71 14.45 2.01 -1.21
CA LYS A 71 15.03 2.51 0.05
C LYS A 71 14.56 1.71 1.27
N GLY A 72 13.52 0.90 1.10
CA GLY A 72 12.86 0.15 2.16
C GLY A 72 12.04 1.04 3.09
N THR A 73 11.25 0.42 3.95
CA THR A 73 10.31 1.12 4.86
C THR A 73 10.88 1.40 6.24
N LYS A 74 12.05 0.84 6.57
CA LYS A 74 12.71 1.04 7.88
C LYS A 74 13.11 2.50 8.11
N LYS A 75 13.45 3.24 7.05
CA LYS A 75 13.87 4.65 7.10
C LYS A 75 12.71 5.63 7.27
N GLU A 76 11.47 5.20 7.03
CA GLU A 76 10.26 6.06 7.08
C GLU A 76 9.58 6.06 8.45
N LYS A 77 10.23 5.51 9.49
CA LYS A 77 9.66 5.49 10.85
C LYS A 77 9.55 6.92 11.38
N ARG A 78 8.35 7.35 11.78
CA ARG A 78 8.20 8.55 12.61
C ARG A 78 8.90 8.30 13.96
N LYS A 79 9.80 9.20 14.36
CA LYS A 79 10.31 9.23 15.74
C LYS A 79 9.10 9.44 16.65
N ARG A 80 8.93 8.58 17.67
CA ARG A 80 7.97 8.89 18.74
C ARG A 80 8.48 10.17 19.40
N LEU A 81 7.67 11.22 19.38
CA LEU A 81 7.83 12.32 20.32
C LEU A 81 7.54 11.70 21.69
N THR A 82 8.59 11.50 22.47
CA THR A 82 8.52 11.14 23.90
C THR A 82 8.27 12.41 24.70
#